data_AF-A0ABD3G8M3-F1
#
_entry.id   AF-A0ABD3G8M3-F1
#
_cell.length_a   1.000
_cell.length_b   1.000
_cell.length_c   1.000
_cell.angle_alpha   90.00
_cell.angle_beta   90.00
_cell.angle_gamma   90.00
#
_symmetry.space_group_name_H-M   'P 1'
#
loop_
_entity.id
_entity.type
_entity.pdbx_description
1 polymer ?
#
loop_
_entity_poly.entity_id
_entity_poly.type
_entity_poly.pdbx_seq_one_letter_code
_entity_poly.pdbx_strand_id
1 'polypeptide(L)'
;MWKILEQAAKNASANASGYVNSVQEKAQTLAAAVQDEATTLLNSAIGSTRSGPVDEILYEELAAYKDFSAFFSAEEHTHEITRAVDEDSEIRELHDAMVPLELSYDEFWCRYFFRQQQVEKHEQERQKRALVEGKKAPPEENLEDEDTDSVDGREDALAGDYEHRPEGKQPPLSPPAGQRREKAGSEDQEGVWLLRAARDAERRAATQWRQKARDLHHQLQEAKQNYDDKEQKALKEWEEQLQALCDTYETKMAAATLQIDEARAAGYDEGVRESQAIVESVKQKAEEDLTRLREDISEGVAGASTDERVALLTKEKEELLKALLAARERIAGLEKKETVPSTDKAGSAALAELAKEKDLWRMRALKMKKLKDLVQAELTTLRQQRDADAAAASADTPVSTQAGGSDDHSKLQARMNDLQTQLANALAGTEARSREAYEKGIEAGKADAEQRTKQERELAFQEGYKKAKVEATSEMGVLKAELGMFRAFHESAAHCADHVGAGNGGLLDDSLDDISLADGQALCSPTSSVSVFTDNGKTDFSAAEVPKASDDWGEW
;
A
#
# COMPACT_ATOMS: atom_id res chain seq x y z
N MET A 1 -47.61 36.05 -10.81
CA MET A 1 -46.90 35.61 -9.59
C MET A 1 -46.60 34.11 -9.59
N TRP A 2 -47.58 33.20 -9.66
CA TRP A 2 -47.34 31.75 -9.58
C TRP A 2 -46.34 31.21 -10.63
N LYS A 3 -46.43 31.62 -11.91
CA LYS A 3 -45.45 31.24 -12.94
C LYS A 3 -44.01 31.70 -12.66
N ILE A 4 -43.84 32.84 -11.97
CA ILE A 4 -42.51 33.36 -11.60
C ILE A 4 -41.92 32.51 -10.46
N LEU A 5 -42.75 32.11 -9.49
CA LEU A 5 -42.33 31.19 -8.42
C LEU A 5 -42.00 29.79 -8.95
N GLU A 6 -42.78 29.28 -9.90
CA GLU A 6 -42.50 27.98 -10.53
C GLU A 6 -41.16 28.01 -11.30
N GLN A 7 -40.88 29.11 -11.99
CA GLN A 7 -39.63 29.26 -12.74
C GLN A 7 -38.43 29.50 -11.81
N ALA A 8 -38.60 30.20 -10.69
CA ALA A 8 -37.59 30.34 -9.65
C ALA A 8 -37.28 28.99 -8.98
N ALA A 9 -38.30 28.17 -8.70
CA ALA A 9 -38.12 26.83 -8.13
C ALA A 9 -37.40 25.87 -9.10
N LYS A 10 -37.71 25.93 -10.39
CA LYS A 10 -37.01 25.15 -11.43
C LYS A 10 -35.54 25.55 -11.55
N ASN A 11 -35.24 26.85 -11.52
CA ASN A 11 -33.86 27.34 -11.54
C ASN A 11 -33.09 26.98 -10.26
N ALA A 12 -33.73 27.04 -9.09
CA ALA A 12 -33.11 26.63 -7.83
C ALA A 12 -32.79 25.12 -7.80
N SER A 13 -33.71 24.29 -8.30
CA SER A 13 -33.51 22.83 -8.45
C SER A 13 -32.38 22.50 -9.43
N ALA A 14 -32.33 23.18 -10.59
CA ALA A 14 -31.24 23.00 -11.56
C ALA A 14 -29.87 23.39 -10.98
N ASN A 15 -29.80 24.49 -10.23
CA ASN A 15 -28.56 24.92 -9.58
C ASN A 15 -28.14 23.98 -8.45
N ALA A 16 -29.09 23.46 -7.67
CA ALA A 16 -28.81 22.46 -6.63
C ALA A 16 -28.29 21.14 -7.23
N SER A 17 -28.87 20.69 -8.35
CA SER A 17 -28.39 19.50 -9.07
C SER A 17 -26.97 19.66 -9.60
N GLY A 18 -26.62 20.85 -10.10
CA GLY A 18 -25.24 21.15 -10.54
C GLY A 18 -24.22 21.08 -9.40
N TYR A 19 -24.60 21.58 -8.22
CA TYR A 19 -23.75 21.52 -7.03
C TYR A 19 -23.56 20.08 -6.53
N VAL A 20 -24.64 19.28 -6.49
CA VAL A 20 -24.56 17.86 -6.09
C VAL A 20 -23.65 17.06 -7.03
N ASN A 21 -23.75 17.27 -8.35
CA ASN A 21 -22.87 16.60 -9.30
C ASN A 21 -21.40 17.02 -9.12
N SER A 22 -21.15 18.31 -8.89
CA SER A 22 -19.79 18.82 -8.63
C SER A 22 -19.17 18.25 -7.35
N VAL A 23 -19.96 18.13 -6.28
CA VAL A 23 -19.50 17.51 -5.02
C VAL A 23 -19.26 16.01 -5.21
N GLN A 24 -20.12 15.33 -5.95
CA GLN A 24 -19.97 13.90 -6.23
C GLN A 24 -18.74 13.61 -7.08
N GLU A 25 -18.46 14.42 -8.10
CA GLU A 25 -17.27 14.29 -8.95
C GLU A 25 -15.98 14.49 -8.13
N LYS A 26 -15.93 15.55 -7.29
CA LYS A 26 -14.79 15.78 -6.38
C LYS A 26 -14.60 14.65 -5.37
N ALA A 27 -15.68 14.11 -4.82
CA ALA A 27 -15.61 12.97 -3.90
C ALA A 27 -15.05 11.72 -4.60
N GLN A 28 -15.43 11.47 -5.85
CA GLN A 28 -14.88 10.36 -6.66
C GLN A 28 -13.40 10.57 -6.99
N THR A 29 -12.98 11.79 -7.35
CA THR A 29 -11.56 12.08 -7.60
C THR A 29 -10.72 11.91 -6.33
N LEU A 30 -11.22 12.34 -5.17
CA LEU A 30 -10.53 12.18 -3.89
C LEU A 30 -10.42 10.69 -3.50
N ALA A 31 -11.50 9.92 -3.69
CA ALA A 31 -11.50 8.49 -3.42
C ALA A 31 -10.48 7.74 -4.29
N ALA A 32 -10.41 8.07 -5.59
CA ALA A 32 -9.42 7.48 -6.49
C ALA A 32 -7.96 7.83 -6.07
N ALA A 33 -7.70 9.09 -5.72
CA ALA A 33 -6.37 9.51 -5.27
C ALA A 33 -5.94 8.82 -3.96
N VAL A 34 -6.87 8.65 -3.01
CA VAL A 34 -6.59 7.91 -1.76
C VAL A 34 -6.33 6.42 -2.04
N GLN A 35 -7.02 5.83 -3.02
CA GLN A 35 -6.84 4.43 -3.40
C GLN A 35 -5.47 4.20 -4.08
N ASP A 36 -5.01 5.11 -4.93
CA ASP A 36 -3.68 5.07 -5.54
C ASP A 36 -2.56 5.28 -4.51
N GLU A 37 -2.73 6.21 -3.56
CA GLU A 37 -1.76 6.39 -2.48
C GLU A 37 -1.73 5.17 -1.54
N ALA A 38 -2.89 4.60 -1.20
CA ALA A 38 -2.96 3.41 -0.37
C ALA A 38 -2.30 2.19 -1.01
N THR A 39 -2.47 1.99 -2.33
CA THR A 39 -1.80 0.90 -3.06
C THR A 39 -0.29 1.11 -3.15
N THR A 40 0.15 2.34 -3.35
CA THR A 40 1.58 2.70 -3.33
C THR A 40 2.20 2.45 -1.95
N LEU A 41 1.52 2.86 -0.88
CA LEU A 41 1.95 2.59 0.50
C LEU A 41 1.94 1.10 0.83
N LEU A 42 0.95 0.33 0.34
CA LEU A 42 0.92 -1.11 0.55
C LEU A 42 2.11 -1.80 -0.13
N ASN A 43 2.41 -1.43 -1.37
CA ASN A 43 3.53 -2.00 -2.13
C ASN A 43 4.88 -1.62 -1.50
N SER A 44 5.01 -0.41 -0.97
CA SER A 44 6.22 0.06 -0.27
C SER A 44 6.38 -0.59 1.11
N ALA A 45 5.30 -0.71 1.89
CA ALA A 45 5.33 -1.31 3.22
C ALA A 45 5.56 -2.82 3.18
N ILE A 46 4.95 -3.53 2.23
CA ILE A 46 5.16 -4.98 2.05
C ILE A 46 6.60 -5.28 1.58
N GLY A 47 7.23 -4.35 0.84
CA GLY A 47 8.65 -4.47 0.48
C GLY A 47 9.64 -4.13 1.61
N SER A 48 9.19 -3.50 2.70
CA SER A 48 10.06 -2.90 3.72
C SER A 48 9.84 -3.38 5.16
N THR A 49 8.82 -4.20 5.44
CA THR A 49 8.76 -4.88 6.74
C THR A 49 10.01 -5.73 6.92
N ARG A 50 10.82 -5.33 7.90
CA ARG A 50 12.04 -6.00 8.32
C ARG A 50 11.79 -7.49 8.39
N SER A 51 12.34 -8.23 7.43
CA SER A 51 12.43 -9.68 7.47
C SER A 51 13.41 -10.02 8.59
N GLY A 52 12.92 -10.05 9.83
CA GLY A 52 13.62 -10.74 10.90
C GLY A 52 13.72 -12.22 10.49
N PRO A 53 14.81 -12.92 10.82
CA PRO A 53 15.06 -14.28 10.35
C PRO A 53 14.02 -15.32 10.80
N VAL A 54 13.02 -14.94 11.62
CA VAL A 54 12.02 -15.83 12.22
C VAL A 54 10.57 -15.30 12.05
N ASP A 55 10.34 -14.27 11.23
CA ASP A 55 8.98 -13.74 11.04
C ASP A 55 8.10 -14.57 10.08
N GLU A 56 6.78 -14.38 10.23
CA GLU A 56 5.65 -15.13 9.68
C GLU A 56 5.94 -15.75 8.30
N ILE A 57 5.96 -17.08 8.22
CA ILE A 57 5.98 -17.81 6.95
C ILE A 57 4.72 -17.41 6.20
N LEU A 58 4.88 -16.66 5.12
CA LEU A 58 3.78 -16.22 4.28
C LEU A 58 2.98 -17.43 3.80
N TYR A 59 1.66 -17.27 3.60
CA TYR A 59 0.78 -18.37 3.22
C TYR A 59 1.23 -19.12 1.95
N GLU A 60 1.94 -18.43 1.05
CA GLU A 60 2.49 -18.97 -0.19
C GLU A 60 3.71 -19.88 0.04
N GLU A 61 4.44 -19.67 1.14
CA GLU A 61 5.65 -20.42 1.51
C GLU A 61 5.36 -21.63 2.41
N LEU A 62 4.14 -21.74 2.93
CA LEU A 62 3.75 -22.82 3.86
C LEU A 62 3.94 -24.22 3.29
N ALA A 63 3.79 -24.40 1.97
CA ALA A 63 4.02 -25.69 1.32
C ALA A 63 5.50 -26.07 1.33
N ALA A 64 6.38 -25.15 0.91
CA ALA A 64 7.82 -25.36 0.89
C ALA A 64 8.39 -25.55 2.31
N TYR A 65 7.86 -24.81 3.29
CA TYR A 65 8.24 -24.98 4.69
C TYR A 65 7.81 -26.35 5.25
N LYS A 66 6.61 -26.83 4.92
CA LYS A 66 6.15 -28.16 5.33
C LYS A 66 7.03 -29.27 4.76
N ASP A 67 7.44 -29.14 3.50
CA ASP A 67 8.36 -30.08 2.88
C ASP A 67 9.73 -30.02 3.54
N PHE A 68 10.28 -28.83 3.79
CA PHE A 68 11.56 -28.65 4.46
C PHE A 68 11.58 -29.20 5.90
N SER A 69 10.56 -28.85 6.69
CA SER A 69 10.42 -29.30 8.08
C SER A 69 10.23 -30.80 8.23
N ALA A 70 9.78 -31.51 7.19
CA ALA A 70 9.70 -32.97 7.22
C ALA A 70 11.07 -33.67 7.18
N PHE A 71 12.11 -32.99 6.68
CA PHE A 71 13.47 -33.55 6.56
C PHE A 71 14.47 -32.90 7.51
N PHE A 72 14.19 -31.70 8.01
CA PHE A 72 15.08 -30.98 8.90
C PHE A 72 15.09 -31.61 10.31
N SER A 73 16.29 -31.71 10.90
CA SER A 73 16.47 -32.09 12.30
C SER A 73 17.53 -31.20 12.95
N ALA A 74 17.19 -30.50 14.04
CA ALA A 74 18.14 -29.64 14.72
C ALA A 74 19.35 -30.41 15.30
N GLU A 75 19.20 -31.70 15.61
CA GLU A 75 20.30 -32.53 16.12
C GLU A 75 21.40 -32.73 15.07
N GLU A 76 21.01 -32.93 13.80
CA GLU A 76 21.97 -33.10 12.69
C GLU A 76 22.72 -31.80 12.37
N HIS A 77 22.10 -30.65 12.64
CA HIS A 77 22.65 -29.31 12.38
C HIS A 77 23.32 -28.65 13.60
N THR A 78 23.64 -29.40 14.66
CA THR A 78 24.19 -28.86 15.92
C THR A 78 25.44 -27.98 15.73
N HIS A 79 26.35 -28.38 14.82
CA HIS A 79 27.58 -27.62 14.55
C HIS A 79 27.30 -26.27 13.88
N GLU A 80 26.33 -26.23 12.97
CA GLU A 80 25.94 -25.03 12.24
C GLU A 80 25.15 -24.08 13.15
N ILE A 81 24.29 -24.63 14.00
CA ILE A 81 23.58 -23.90 15.05
C ILE A 81 24.58 -23.20 15.98
N THR A 82 25.58 -23.95 16.48
CA THR A 82 26.60 -23.38 17.38
C THR A 82 27.33 -22.23 16.70
N ARG A 83 27.72 -22.41 15.43
CA ARG A 83 28.37 -21.38 14.63
C ARG A 83 27.48 -20.15 14.45
N ALA A 84 26.21 -20.32 14.09
CA ALA A 84 25.27 -19.22 13.89
C ALA A 84 25.05 -18.42 15.18
N VAL A 85 24.93 -19.09 16.33
CA VAL A 85 24.81 -18.45 17.64
C VAL A 85 26.09 -17.72 18.03
N ASP A 86 27.27 -18.23 17.68
CA ASP A 86 28.56 -17.63 18.00
C ASP A 86 28.87 -16.41 17.12
N GLU A 87 28.56 -16.49 15.82
CA GLU A 87 28.82 -15.46 14.82
C GLU A 87 27.84 -14.27 14.93
N ASP A 88 26.57 -14.54 15.27
CA ASP A 88 25.53 -13.53 15.30
C ASP A 88 24.89 -13.41 16.70
N SER A 89 25.20 -12.30 17.39
CA SER A 89 24.63 -12.00 18.70
C SER A 89 23.12 -11.76 18.65
N GLU A 90 22.56 -11.29 17.54
CA GLU A 90 21.12 -11.02 17.41
C GLU A 90 20.33 -12.34 17.38
N ILE A 91 20.85 -13.36 16.68
CA ILE A 91 20.27 -14.70 16.68
C ILE A 91 20.25 -15.29 18.08
N ARG A 92 21.32 -15.08 18.85
CA ARG A 92 21.41 -15.54 20.25
C ARG A 92 20.35 -14.87 21.12
N GLU A 93 20.24 -13.55 21.05
CA GLU A 93 19.23 -12.79 21.79
C GLU A 93 17.80 -13.22 21.41
N LEU A 94 17.55 -13.45 20.12
CA LEU A 94 16.25 -13.90 19.62
C LEU A 94 15.92 -15.33 20.07
N HIS A 95 16.89 -16.24 20.00
CA HIS A 95 16.76 -17.61 20.48
C HIS A 95 16.41 -17.63 21.98
N ASP A 96 17.14 -16.86 22.81
CA ASP A 96 16.91 -16.79 24.25
C ASP A 96 15.57 -16.15 24.62
N ALA A 97 15.05 -15.24 23.80
CA ALA A 97 13.75 -14.62 23.98
C ALA A 97 12.58 -15.55 23.60
N MET A 98 12.71 -16.30 22.50
CA MET A 98 11.60 -17.08 21.92
C MET A 98 11.57 -18.54 22.39
N VAL A 99 12.72 -19.14 22.72
CA VAL A 99 12.81 -20.56 23.10
C VAL A 99 13.06 -20.66 24.63
N PRO A 100 12.21 -21.34 25.41
CA PRO A 100 11.09 -22.21 25.01
C PRO A 100 9.69 -21.53 25.12
N LEU A 101 9.61 -20.20 25.21
CA LEU A 101 8.35 -19.50 25.51
C LEU A 101 7.31 -19.56 24.39
N GLU A 102 7.73 -19.26 23.16
CA GLU A 102 6.86 -19.14 21.99
C GLU A 102 7.06 -20.28 20.99
N LEU A 103 8.30 -20.78 20.86
CA LEU A 103 8.67 -21.82 19.91
C LEU A 103 9.45 -22.94 20.60
N SER A 104 9.30 -24.15 20.06
CA SER A 104 10.21 -25.24 20.42
C SER A 104 11.59 -25.02 19.80
N TYR A 105 12.63 -25.57 20.43
CA TYR A 105 14.02 -25.46 19.94
C TYR A 105 14.16 -25.92 18.48
N ASP A 106 13.57 -27.07 18.15
CA ASP A 106 13.61 -27.65 16.79
C ASP A 106 12.85 -26.77 15.78
N GLU A 107 11.71 -26.21 16.18
CA GLU A 107 10.92 -25.31 15.33
C GLU A 107 11.63 -23.98 15.05
N PHE A 108 12.27 -23.38 16.05
CA PHE A 108 13.03 -22.15 15.88
C PHE A 108 14.15 -22.33 14.82
N TRP A 109 14.96 -23.38 14.99
CA TRP A 109 16.05 -23.65 14.06
C TRP A 109 15.55 -24.09 12.68
N CYS A 110 14.46 -24.86 12.61
CA CYS A 110 13.83 -25.22 11.35
C CYS A 110 13.41 -23.97 10.56
N ARG A 111 12.81 -22.97 11.22
CA ARG A 111 12.43 -21.70 10.57
C ARG A 111 13.66 -20.90 10.14
N TYR A 112 14.67 -20.82 11.01
CA TYR A 112 15.91 -20.11 10.72
C TYR A 112 16.63 -20.66 9.47
N PHE A 113 16.89 -21.96 9.42
CA PHE A 113 17.58 -22.59 8.28
C PHE A 113 16.74 -22.56 7.01
N PHE A 114 15.41 -22.63 7.12
CA PHE A 114 14.54 -22.45 5.96
C PHE A 114 14.67 -21.05 5.35
N ARG A 115 14.71 -19.99 6.18
CA ARG A 115 14.94 -18.61 5.73
C ARG A 115 16.33 -18.44 5.12
N GLN A 116 17.36 -18.98 5.77
CA GLN A 116 18.72 -18.97 5.24
C GLN A 116 18.80 -19.63 3.85
N GLN A 117 18.15 -20.78 3.68
CA GLN A 117 18.09 -21.48 2.39
C GLN A 117 17.35 -20.67 1.32
N GLN A 118 16.29 -19.95 1.68
CA GLN A 118 15.60 -19.07 0.71
C GLN A 118 16.49 -17.92 0.25
N VAL A 119 17.23 -17.28 1.16
CA VAL A 119 18.16 -16.20 0.81
C VAL A 119 19.23 -16.72 -0.14
N GLU A 120 19.82 -17.89 0.16
CA GLU A 120 20.82 -18.52 -0.70
C GLU A 120 20.24 -18.86 -2.09
N LYS A 121 19.02 -19.42 -2.15
CA LYS A 121 18.35 -19.73 -3.41
C LYS A 121 18.11 -18.47 -4.25
N HIS A 122 17.65 -17.38 -3.64
CA HIS A 122 17.44 -16.10 -4.32
C HIS A 122 18.76 -15.48 -4.81
N GLU A 123 19.83 -15.57 -4.01
CA GLU A 123 21.16 -15.13 -4.43
C GLU A 123 21.69 -15.96 -5.60
N GLN A 124 21.53 -17.29 -5.55
CA GLN A 124 21.89 -18.17 -6.66
C GLN A 124 21.09 -17.87 -7.93
N GLU A 125 19.79 -17.58 -7.81
CA GLU A 125 18.96 -17.16 -8.94
C GLU A 125 19.41 -15.81 -9.52
N ARG A 126 19.76 -14.85 -8.65
CA ARG A 126 20.34 -13.56 -9.07
C ARG A 126 21.67 -13.75 -9.80
N GLN A 127 22.57 -14.59 -9.29
CA GLN A 127 23.84 -14.91 -9.93
C GLN A 127 23.64 -15.61 -11.29
N LYS A 128 22.72 -16.58 -11.37
CA LYS A 128 22.36 -17.24 -12.63
C LYS A 128 21.81 -16.25 -13.64
N ARG A 129 20.94 -15.34 -13.21
CA ARG A 129 20.37 -14.29 -14.06
C ARG A 129 21.45 -13.35 -14.58
N ALA A 130 22.35 -12.89 -13.71
CA ALA A 130 23.48 -12.05 -14.10
C ALA A 130 24.41 -12.74 -15.11
N LEU A 131 24.64 -14.05 -14.97
CA LEU A 131 25.46 -14.82 -15.91
C LEU A 131 24.79 -15.01 -17.28
N VAL A 132 23.47 -15.15 -17.31
CA VAL A 132 22.69 -15.28 -18.55
C VAL A 132 22.56 -13.93 -19.26
N GLU A 133 22.32 -12.85 -18.52
CA GLU A 133 22.24 -11.48 -19.07
C GLU A 133 23.61 -10.99 -19.54
N GLY A 134 24.69 -11.28 -18.79
CA GLY A 134 26.06 -10.97 -19.19
C GLY A 134 26.55 -11.68 -20.46
N LYS A 135 25.92 -12.80 -20.85
CA LYS A 135 26.20 -13.52 -22.12
C LYS A 135 25.42 -12.98 -23.33
N LYS A 136 24.43 -12.10 -23.12
CA LYS A 136 23.62 -11.51 -24.20
C LYS A 136 24.11 -10.15 -24.69
N ALA A 137 25.15 -9.59 -24.07
CA ALA A 137 25.90 -8.51 -24.71
C ALA A 137 26.68 -9.10 -25.90
N PRO A 138 26.38 -8.72 -27.16
CA PRO A 138 27.09 -9.26 -28.31
C PRO A 138 28.57 -8.88 -28.18
N PRO A 139 29.49 -9.83 -28.43
CA PRO A 139 30.92 -9.52 -28.45
C PRO A 139 31.15 -8.63 -29.67
N GLU A 140 31.27 -7.33 -29.44
CA GLU A 140 31.92 -6.47 -30.42
C GLU A 140 33.36 -6.94 -30.57
N GLU A 141 33.68 -7.25 -31.82
CA GLU A 141 34.94 -7.73 -32.34
C GLU A 141 36.12 -6.95 -31.75
N ASN A 142 36.94 -7.63 -30.97
CA ASN A 142 38.36 -7.31 -30.86
C ASN A 142 39.14 -8.62 -30.80
N LEU A 143 39.28 -9.21 -31.98
CA LEU A 143 40.39 -10.09 -32.30
C LEU A 143 41.63 -9.21 -32.40
N GLU A 144 42.59 -9.39 -31.50
CA GLU A 144 43.99 -9.66 -31.85
C GLU A 144 44.83 -9.80 -30.57
N ASP A 145 45.60 -10.89 -30.55
CA ASP A 145 46.87 -11.07 -29.85
C ASP A 145 46.87 -11.20 -28.31
N GLU A 146 47.11 -12.40 -27.78
CA GLU A 146 48.47 -12.94 -27.65
C GLU A 146 48.46 -14.28 -26.89
N ASP A 147 49.16 -15.26 -27.47
CA ASP A 147 49.57 -16.49 -26.80
C ASP A 147 50.21 -16.19 -25.44
N THR A 148 49.75 -16.83 -24.36
CA THR A 148 50.66 -17.17 -23.25
C THR A 148 50.20 -18.41 -22.51
N ASP A 149 51.12 -19.37 -22.50
CA ASP A 149 51.04 -20.67 -21.88
C ASP A 149 50.67 -20.64 -20.40
N SER A 150 49.71 -21.49 -20.08
CA SER A 150 49.66 -22.39 -18.92
C SER A 150 50.96 -22.47 -18.10
N VAL A 151 50.95 -21.90 -16.88
CA VAL A 151 51.76 -22.40 -15.77
C VAL A 151 50.92 -22.43 -14.49
N ASP A 152 50.73 -23.67 -14.05
CA ASP A 152 50.26 -24.18 -12.77
C ASP A 152 51.09 -23.65 -11.57
N GLY A 153 50.44 -23.35 -10.44
CA GLY A 153 51.10 -22.87 -9.21
C GLY A 153 50.14 -22.11 -8.29
N ARG A 154 49.25 -22.77 -7.55
CA ARG A 154 49.52 -23.45 -6.26
C ARG A 154 49.87 -22.48 -5.13
N GLU A 155 48.92 -22.39 -4.19
CA GLU A 155 49.05 -22.23 -2.73
C GLU A 155 50.18 -21.32 -2.21
N ASP A 156 49.83 -20.20 -1.56
CA ASP A 156 50.31 -19.93 -0.19
C ASP A 156 49.78 -18.59 0.35
N ALA A 157 48.73 -18.68 1.15
CA ALA A 157 48.36 -17.67 2.13
C ALA A 157 48.11 -18.39 3.46
N LEU A 158 49.17 -18.95 4.04
CA LEU A 158 49.19 -19.39 5.42
C LEU A 158 50.21 -18.57 6.19
N ALA A 159 49.65 -17.67 7.00
CA ALA A 159 50.29 -17.07 8.14
C ALA A 159 50.92 -18.14 9.03
N GLY A 160 52.20 -18.00 9.30
CA GLY A 160 52.96 -18.95 10.12
C GLY A 160 54.21 -18.30 10.66
N ASP A 161 54.01 -17.50 11.71
CA ASP A 161 54.87 -17.38 12.88
C ASP A 161 56.18 -18.20 12.84
N TYR A 162 57.32 -17.52 12.70
CA TYR A 162 58.59 -18.00 13.25
C TYR A 162 59.53 -16.80 13.47
N GLU A 163 59.41 -16.19 14.65
CA GLU A 163 60.56 -15.62 15.33
C GLU A 163 61.63 -16.71 15.47
N HIS A 164 62.74 -16.66 14.71
CA HIS A 164 64.03 -17.16 15.18
C HIS A 164 65.21 -16.62 14.36
N ARG A 165 65.89 -15.64 14.98
CA ARG A 165 67.32 -15.32 14.88
C ARG A 165 68.17 -16.61 14.93
N PRO A 166 69.17 -16.78 14.05
CA PRO A 166 70.54 -16.61 14.53
C PRO A 166 71.49 -15.90 13.56
N GLU A 167 72.44 -15.21 14.19
CA GLU A 167 73.69 -14.70 13.64
C GLU A 167 74.45 -15.78 12.87
N GLY A 168 75.06 -15.42 11.73
CA GLY A 168 75.97 -16.37 11.06
C GLY A 168 76.54 -15.94 9.72
N LYS A 169 77.73 -15.34 9.78
CA LYS A 169 78.84 -15.47 8.81
C LYS A 169 78.70 -14.77 7.45
N GLN A 170 79.33 -13.59 7.40
CA GLN A 170 80.09 -13.13 6.23
C GLN A 170 81.07 -14.22 5.76
N PRO A 171 81.25 -14.42 4.44
CA PRO A 171 82.50 -14.91 3.89
C PRO A 171 83.42 -13.75 3.47
N PRO A 172 84.74 -13.93 3.62
CA PRO A 172 85.73 -12.88 3.45
C PRO A 172 86.21 -12.71 2.01
N LEU A 173 86.76 -11.52 1.78
CA LEU A 173 87.72 -11.16 0.74
C LEU A 173 88.66 -12.30 0.32
N SER A 174 88.88 -12.45 -0.99
CA SER A 174 90.23 -12.47 -1.57
C SER A 174 90.22 -12.26 -3.11
N PRO A 175 91.20 -11.50 -3.65
CA PRO A 175 91.53 -11.39 -5.08
C PRO A 175 92.57 -12.44 -5.50
N PRO A 176 92.72 -12.73 -6.81
CA PRO A 176 94.02 -12.45 -7.46
C PRO A 176 93.85 -12.02 -8.95
N ALA A 177 94.51 -10.97 -9.41
CA ALA A 177 95.87 -10.98 -10.00
C ALA A 177 96.01 -11.92 -11.22
N GLY A 178 96.07 -11.34 -12.42
CA GLY A 178 96.36 -12.03 -13.67
C GLY A 178 96.55 -11.06 -14.84
N GLN A 179 97.68 -10.35 -14.85
CA GLN A 179 98.15 -9.56 -15.98
C GLN A 179 98.28 -10.44 -17.24
N ARG A 180 97.52 -10.13 -18.30
CA ARG A 180 97.93 -10.44 -19.68
C ARG A 180 97.76 -9.18 -20.52
N ARG A 181 98.88 -8.50 -20.69
CA ARG A 181 99.08 -7.33 -21.53
C ARG A 181 99.29 -7.84 -22.96
N GLU A 182 98.25 -7.81 -23.78
CA GLU A 182 98.41 -7.94 -25.24
C GLU A 182 97.62 -6.83 -25.94
N LYS A 183 98.32 -6.17 -26.85
CA LYS A 183 97.86 -5.08 -27.71
C LYS A 183 96.79 -5.60 -28.67
N ALA A 184 95.55 -5.20 -28.45
CA ALA A 184 94.49 -5.15 -29.47
C ALA A 184 93.58 -3.99 -29.02
N GLY A 185 93.60 -2.88 -29.75
CA GLY A 185 92.48 -2.56 -30.63
C GLY A 185 91.60 -1.53 -29.93
N SER A 186 91.61 -0.29 -30.42
CA SER A 186 90.92 0.88 -29.86
C SER A 186 89.38 0.78 -29.80
N GLU A 187 88.80 -0.37 -30.15
CA GLU A 187 87.37 -0.60 -30.37
C GLU A 187 86.63 -1.07 -29.09
N ASP A 188 87.34 -1.65 -28.11
CA ASP A 188 86.71 -2.17 -26.88
C ASP A 188 86.25 -1.08 -25.87
N GLN A 189 86.74 0.17 -25.99
CA GLN A 189 86.29 1.28 -25.14
C GLN A 189 84.89 1.81 -25.53
N GLU A 190 84.51 1.70 -26.80
CA GLU A 190 83.20 2.11 -27.28
C GLU A 190 82.09 1.20 -26.75
N GLY A 191 82.34 -0.12 -26.67
CA GLY A 191 81.39 -1.08 -26.11
C GLY A 191 81.07 -0.82 -24.63
N VAL A 192 82.07 -0.45 -23.82
CA VAL A 192 81.86 -0.11 -22.39
C VAL A 192 81.04 1.17 -22.23
N TRP A 193 81.24 2.16 -23.11
CA TRP A 193 80.46 3.40 -23.11
C TRP A 193 78.99 3.14 -23.50
N LEU A 194 78.76 2.32 -24.54
CA LEU A 194 77.42 1.95 -24.98
C LEU A 194 76.64 1.17 -23.90
N LEU A 195 77.29 0.23 -23.20
CA LEU A 195 76.64 -0.48 -22.08
C LEU A 195 76.27 0.45 -20.92
N ARG A 196 77.11 1.45 -20.62
CA ARG A 196 76.79 2.45 -19.59
C ARG A 196 75.64 3.36 -20.05
N ALA A 197 75.64 3.80 -21.30
CA ALA A 197 74.56 4.59 -21.89
C ALA A 197 73.23 3.81 -21.92
N ALA A 198 73.25 2.53 -22.28
CA ALA A 198 72.08 1.65 -22.25
C ALA A 198 71.53 1.48 -20.83
N ARG A 199 72.40 1.24 -19.84
CA ARG A 199 71.99 1.13 -18.43
C ARG A 199 71.42 2.45 -17.89
N ASP A 200 71.96 3.58 -18.30
CA ASP A 200 71.45 4.89 -17.90
C ASP A 200 70.11 5.20 -18.59
N ALA A 201 69.93 4.79 -19.86
CA ALA A 201 68.65 4.87 -20.55
C ALA A 201 67.58 3.99 -19.87
N GLU A 202 67.93 2.76 -19.50
CA GLU A 202 67.07 1.83 -18.76
C GLU A 202 66.66 2.41 -17.40
N ARG A 203 67.59 3.01 -16.66
CA ARG A 203 67.28 3.70 -15.39
C ARG A 203 66.28 4.84 -15.58
N ARG A 204 66.44 5.65 -16.64
CA ARG A 204 65.49 6.74 -16.95
C ARG A 204 64.12 6.19 -17.31
N ALA A 205 64.05 5.17 -18.17
CA ALA A 205 62.80 4.50 -18.51
C ALA A 205 62.12 3.92 -17.25
N ALA A 206 62.87 3.25 -16.38
CA ALA A 206 62.34 2.73 -15.12
C ALA A 206 61.81 3.84 -14.19
N THR A 207 62.49 5.00 -14.11
CA THR A 207 61.97 6.14 -13.33
C THR A 207 60.71 6.75 -13.95
N GLN A 208 60.62 6.82 -15.28
CA GLN A 208 59.42 7.29 -15.98
C GLN A 208 58.24 6.34 -15.76
N TRP A 209 58.47 5.02 -15.85
CA TRP A 209 57.44 4.02 -15.57
C TRP A 209 56.96 4.08 -14.12
N ARG A 210 57.86 4.25 -13.15
CA ARG A 210 57.47 4.44 -11.74
C ARG A 210 56.66 5.71 -11.53
N GLN A 211 57.00 6.81 -12.22
CA GLN A 211 56.22 8.04 -12.14
C GLN A 211 54.83 7.82 -12.74
N LYS A 212 54.74 7.26 -13.95
CA LYS A 212 53.47 6.95 -14.61
C LYS A 212 52.59 6.01 -13.78
N ALA A 213 53.17 5.02 -13.10
CA ALA A 213 52.45 4.13 -12.21
C ALA A 213 51.88 4.87 -10.98
N ARG A 214 52.61 5.83 -10.40
CA ARG A 214 52.09 6.68 -9.32
C ARG A 214 50.97 7.59 -9.79
N ASP A 215 51.12 8.17 -10.98
CA ASP A 215 50.11 9.07 -11.56
C ASP A 215 48.81 8.29 -11.86
N LEU A 216 48.90 7.08 -12.42
CA LEU A 216 47.75 6.19 -12.63
C LEU A 216 47.09 5.75 -11.31
N HIS A 217 47.88 5.45 -10.29
CA HIS A 217 47.34 5.11 -8.96
C HIS A 217 46.56 6.29 -8.36
N HIS A 218 47.09 7.51 -8.48
CA HIS A 218 46.41 8.72 -8.05
C HIS A 218 45.10 8.94 -8.82
N GLN A 219 45.12 8.78 -10.15
CA GLN A 219 43.91 8.90 -10.98
C GLN A 219 42.83 7.87 -10.60
N LEU A 220 43.22 6.62 -10.32
CA LEU A 220 42.28 5.59 -9.84
C LEU A 220 41.72 5.95 -8.46
N GLN A 221 42.53 6.51 -7.57
CA GLN A 221 42.10 6.94 -6.25
C GLN A 221 41.11 8.12 -6.33
N GLU A 222 41.37 9.11 -7.19
CA GLU A 222 40.46 10.22 -7.47
C GLU A 222 39.16 9.76 -8.12
N ALA A 223 39.23 8.82 -9.08
CA ALA A 223 38.05 8.24 -9.72
C ALA A 223 37.18 7.48 -8.71
N LYS A 224 37.81 6.71 -7.80
CA LYS A 224 37.11 6.03 -6.71
C LYS A 224 36.43 7.03 -5.77
N GLN A 225 37.16 8.04 -5.30
CA GLN A 225 36.60 9.05 -4.41
C GLN A 225 35.42 9.80 -5.06
N ASN A 226 35.54 10.13 -6.35
CA ASN A 226 34.44 10.76 -7.10
C ASN A 226 33.21 9.84 -7.25
N TYR A 227 33.40 8.53 -7.32
CA TYR A 227 32.30 7.57 -7.34
C TYR A 227 31.61 7.51 -5.98
N ASP A 228 32.39 7.36 -4.90
CA ASP A 228 31.89 7.34 -3.52
C ASP A 228 31.13 8.64 -3.18
N ASP A 229 31.64 9.80 -3.60
CA ASP A 229 30.97 11.10 -3.41
C ASP A 229 29.65 11.22 -4.20
N LYS A 230 29.58 10.62 -5.39
CA LYS A 230 28.35 10.58 -6.20
C LYS A 230 27.30 9.66 -5.58
N GLU A 231 27.74 8.50 -5.10
CA GLU A 231 26.87 7.56 -4.38
C GLU A 231 26.29 8.19 -3.11
N GLN A 232 27.12 8.86 -2.31
CA GLN A 232 26.64 9.58 -1.12
C GLN A 232 25.68 10.73 -1.44
N LYS A 233 25.88 11.44 -2.56
CA LYS A 233 24.93 12.48 -3.00
C LYS A 233 23.60 11.87 -3.43
N ALA A 234 23.62 10.79 -4.22
CA ALA A 234 22.41 10.10 -4.63
C ALA A 234 21.62 9.56 -3.43
N LEU A 235 22.30 8.99 -2.43
CA LEU A 235 21.66 8.55 -1.18
C LEU A 235 21.01 9.71 -0.41
N LYS A 236 21.70 10.85 -0.28
CA LYS A 236 21.14 12.05 0.37
C LYS A 236 19.95 12.62 -0.39
N GLU A 237 20.02 12.71 -1.71
CA GLU A 237 18.91 13.16 -2.55
C GLU A 237 17.68 12.24 -2.39
N TRP A 238 17.91 10.93 -2.30
CA TRP A 238 16.84 9.95 -2.07
C TRP A 238 16.24 10.07 -0.66
N GLU A 239 17.07 10.26 0.38
CA GLU A 239 16.60 10.55 1.75
C GLU A 239 15.78 11.84 1.83
N GLU A 240 16.22 12.91 1.15
CA GLU A 240 15.49 14.18 1.06
C GLU A 240 14.14 14.02 0.34
N GLN A 241 14.09 13.23 -0.74
CA GLN A 241 12.83 12.91 -1.42
C GLN A 241 11.86 12.13 -0.52
N LEU A 242 12.36 11.14 0.20
CA LEU A 242 11.56 10.36 1.14
C LEU A 242 11.02 11.25 2.27
N GLN A 243 11.85 12.12 2.84
CA GLN A 243 11.43 13.08 3.86
C GLN A 243 10.36 14.04 3.33
N ALA A 244 10.51 14.57 2.12
CA ALA A 244 9.52 15.45 1.49
C ALA A 244 8.18 14.73 1.25
N LEU A 245 8.21 13.44 0.91
CA LEU A 245 7.01 12.62 0.78
C LEU A 245 6.30 12.44 2.14
N CYS A 246 7.06 12.14 3.20
CA CYS A 246 6.54 12.05 4.56
C CYS A 246 5.89 13.37 5.02
N ASP A 247 6.57 14.51 4.85
CA ASP A 247 6.05 15.83 5.21
C ASP A 247 4.76 16.17 4.43
N THR A 248 4.70 15.78 3.16
CA THR A 248 3.50 15.95 2.31
C THR A 248 2.33 15.10 2.83
N TYR A 249 2.59 13.84 3.19
CA TYR A 249 1.57 12.95 3.74
C TYR A 249 1.05 13.44 5.09
N GLU A 250 1.95 13.85 6.00
CA GLU A 250 1.58 14.44 7.29
C GLU A 250 0.71 15.69 7.11
N THR A 251 1.08 16.56 6.17
CA THR A 251 0.30 17.77 5.85
C THR A 251 -1.10 17.42 5.32
N LYS A 252 -1.21 16.42 4.43
CA LYS A 252 -2.51 15.95 3.91
C LYS A 252 -3.38 15.33 5.01
N MET A 253 -2.79 14.52 5.89
CA MET A 253 -3.49 13.92 7.02
C MET A 253 -3.99 14.98 8.01
N ALA A 254 -3.18 16.01 8.29
CA ALA A 254 -3.59 17.14 9.11
C ALA A 254 -4.75 17.92 8.46
N ALA A 255 -4.70 18.16 7.15
CA ALA A 255 -5.76 18.82 6.40
C ALA A 255 -7.06 18.00 6.39
N ALA A 256 -6.98 16.68 6.17
CA ALA A 256 -8.14 15.79 6.20
C ALA A 256 -8.80 15.75 7.59
N THR A 257 -7.99 15.72 8.65
CA THR A 257 -8.47 15.79 10.03
C THR A 257 -9.22 17.10 10.28
N LEU A 258 -8.67 18.23 9.82
CA LEU A 258 -9.32 19.54 9.94
C LEU A 258 -10.65 19.58 9.17
N GLN A 259 -10.72 19.01 7.96
CA GLN A 259 -11.98 18.91 7.20
C GLN A 259 -13.05 18.06 7.91
N ILE A 260 -12.65 16.95 8.56
CA ILE A 260 -13.57 16.11 9.33
C ILE A 260 -14.12 16.90 10.53
N ASP A 261 -13.26 17.63 11.23
CA ASP A 261 -13.68 18.44 12.38
C ASP A 261 -14.56 19.63 11.95
N GLU A 262 -14.26 20.27 10.82
CA GLU A 262 -15.11 21.31 10.23
C GLU A 262 -16.48 20.76 9.80
N ALA A 263 -16.52 19.60 9.15
CA ALA A 263 -17.78 18.94 8.77
C ALA A 263 -18.61 18.52 9.99
N ARG A 264 -17.96 18.04 11.05
CA ARG A 264 -18.63 17.74 12.33
C ARG A 264 -19.19 19.01 12.96
N ALA A 265 -18.39 20.08 13.05
CA ALA A 265 -18.83 21.35 13.59
C ALA A 265 -20.05 21.90 12.82
N ALA A 266 -19.97 21.90 11.49
CA ALA A 266 -21.09 22.32 10.63
C ALA A 266 -22.34 21.44 10.81
N GLY A 267 -22.18 20.13 10.93
CA GLY A 267 -23.28 19.20 11.19
C GLY A 267 -23.94 19.40 12.56
N TYR A 268 -23.15 19.66 13.60
CA TYR A 268 -23.68 20.02 14.92
C TYR A 268 -24.45 21.34 14.88
N ASP A 269 -23.93 22.37 14.21
CA ASP A 269 -24.58 23.67 14.09
C ASP A 269 -25.90 23.58 13.30
N GLU A 270 -25.94 22.80 12.22
CA GLU A 270 -27.16 22.51 11.46
C GLU A 270 -28.21 21.81 12.35
N GLY A 271 -27.80 20.74 13.05
CA GLY A 271 -28.69 19.99 13.93
C GLY A 271 -29.23 20.83 15.09
N VAL A 272 -28.42 21.73 15.66
CA VAL A 272 -28.86 22.70 16.67
C VAL A 272 -29.89 23.66 16.08
N ARG A 273 -29.67 24.17 14.86
CA ARG A 273 -30.58 25.10 14.19
C ARG A 273 -31.93 24.45 13.85
N GLU A 274 -31.92 23.23 13.32
CA GLU A 274 -33.15 22.47 13.06
C GLU A 274 -33.92 22.18 14.36
N SER A 275 -33.20 21.78 15.41
CA SER A 275 -33.80 21.53 16.72
C SER A 275 -34.44 22.80 17.30
N GLN A 276 -33.77 23.96 17.17
CA GLN A 276 -34.32 25.25 17.56
C GLN A 276 -35.58 25.60 16.75
N ALA A 277 -35.56 25.41 15.43
CA ALA A 277 -36.72 25.66 14.58
C ALA A 277 -37.93 24.76 14.93
N ILE A 278 -37.68 23.49 15.26
CA ILE A 278 -38.73 22.57 15.73
C ILE A 278 -39.30 23.04 17.08
N VAL A 279 -38.43 23.41 18.02
CA VAL A 279 -38.87 23.92 19.34
C VAL A 279 -39.70 25.19 19.19
N GLU A 280 -39.27 26.12 18.32
CA GLU A 280 -40.03 27.34 18.00
C GLU A 280 -41.37 27.03 17.34
N SER A 281 -41.41 26.10 16.38
CA SER A 281 -42.65 25.66 15.74
C SER A 281 -43.63 25.02 16.73
N VAL A 282 -43.14 24.15 17.62
CA VAL A 282 -43.95 23.52 18.67
C VAL A 282 -44.47 24.56 19.65
N LYS A 283 -43.63 25.53 20.05
CA LYS A 283 -44.02 26.63 20.92
C LYS A 283 -45.08 27.51 20.27
N GLN A 284 -44.88 27.90 19.01
CA GLN A 284 -45.85 28.70 18.25
C GLN A 284 -47.19 27.98 18.15
N LYS A 285 -47.19 26.68 17.81
CA LYS A 285 -48.42 25.89 17.75
C LYS A 285 -49.13 25.78 19.10
N ALA A 286 -48.38 25.63 20.20
CA ALA A 286 -48.95 25.61 21.54
C ALA A 286 -49.54 26.97 21.95
N GLU A 287 -48.90 28.07 21.54
CA GLU A 287 -49.43 29.44 21.73
C GLU A 287 -50.71 29.64 20.90
N GLU A 288 -50.74 29.21 19.64
CA GLU A 288 -51.92 29.23 18.77
C GLU A 288 -53.09 28.42 19.38
N ASP A 289 -52.82 27.19 19.84
CA ASP A 289 -53.82 26.35 20.50
C ASP A 289 -54.34 26.98 21.81
N LEU A 290 -53.48 27.63 22.60
CA LEU A 290 -53.88 28.38 23.80
C LEU A 290 -54.72 29.61 23.46
N THR A 291 -54.38 30.35 22.39
CA THR A 291 -55.20 31.48 21.93
C THR A 291 -56.56 31.02 21.46
N ARG A 292 -56.63 29.93 20.69
CA ARG A 292 -57.88 29.34 20.24
C ARG A 292 -58.76 28.87 21.40
N LEU A 293 -58.17 28.18 22.39
CA LEU A 293 -58.90 27.78 23.60
C LEU A 293 -59.44 28.99 24.39
N ARG A 294 -58.70 30.09 24.45
CA ARG A 294 -59.18 31.32 25.11
C ARG A 294 -60.34 31.94 24.34
N GLU A 295 -60.28 31.97 23.01
CA GLU A 295 -61.36 32.41 22.14
C GLU A 295 -62.61 31.52 22.35
N ASP A 296 -62.47 30.20 22.26
CA ASP A 296 -63.54 29.22 22.47
C ASP A 296 -64.19 29.36 23.87
N ILE A 297 -63.40 29.61 24.92
CA ILE A 297 -63.91 29.86 26.28
C ILE A 297 -64.68 31.19 26.32
N SER A 298 -64.16 32.25 25.69
CA SER A 298 -64.81 33.56 25.70
C SER A 298 -66.13 33.56 24.93
N GLU A 299 -66.21 32.83 23.83
CA GLU A 299 -67.43 32.70 23.02
C GLU A 299 -68.44 31.72 23.65
N GLY A 300 -67.96 30.61 24.23
CA GLY A 300 -68.79 29.57 24.84
C GLY A 300 -69.43 29.94 26.19
N VAL A 301 -69.01 31.03 26.83
CA VAL A 301 -69.58 31.51 28.10
C VAL A 301 -70.81 32.41 27.88
N ALA A 302 -71.10 32.85 26.66
CA ALA A 302 -72.07 33.92 26.41
C ALA A 302 -73.54 33.49 26.12
N GLY A 303 -73.91 32.20 26.03
CA GLY A 303 -75.31 31.91 25.64
C GLY A 303 -75.92 30.51 25.72
N ALA A 304 -75.19 29.45 26.08
CA ALA A 304 -75.77 28.10 26.12
C ALA A 304 -76.07 27.63 27.55
N SER A 305 -77.28 27.09 27.76
CA SER A 305 -77.63 26.34 28.98
C SER A 305 -76.62 25.21 29.19
N THR A 306 -76.19 24.99 30.42
CA THR A 306 -75.17 23.98 30.78
C THR A 306 -75.48 22.58 30.22
N ASP A 307 -76.76 22.24 30.03
CA ASP A 307 -77.20 20.97 29.47
C ASP A 307 -76.94 20.83 27.95
N GLU A 308 -77.10 21.91 27.16
CA GLU A 308 -76.79 21.88 25.72
C GLU A 308 -75.29 21.73 25.48
N ARG A 309 -74.48 22.33 26.34
CA ARG A 309 -73.01 22.21 26.28
C ARG A 309 -72.54 20.79 26.57
N VAL A 310 -73.16 20.10 27.53
CA VAL A 310 -72.85 18.69 27.81
C VAL A 310 -73.25 17.80 26.64
N ALA A 311 -74.42 18.04 26.03
CA ALA A 311 -74.89 17.28 24.87
C ALA A 311 -73.96 17.42 23.65
N LEU A 312 -73.47 18.62 23.37
CA LEU A 312 -72.50 18.86 22.30
C LEU A 312 -71.16 18.19 22.57
N LEU A 313 -70.63 18.27 23.80
CA LEU A 313 -69.38 17.61 24.18
C LEU A 313 -69.48 16.08 24.10
N THR A 314 -70.65 15.49 24.43
CA THR A 314 -70.86 14.05 24.22
C THR A 314 -70.88 13.66 22.75
N LYS A 315 -71.48 14.49 21.89
CA LYS A 315 -71.51 14.25 20.44
C LYS A 315 -70.11 14.37 19.82
N GLU A 316 -69.35 15.39 20.20
CA GLU A 316 -67.97 15.59 19.73
C GLU A 316 -67.06 14.42 20.18
N LYS A 317 -67.23 13.94 21.42
CA LYS A 317 -66.54 12.74 21.91
C LYS A 317 -66.83 11.51 21.05
N GLU A 318 -68.09 11.30 20.65
CA GLU A 318 -68.46 10.18 19.77
C GLU A 318 -67.84 10.32 18.37
N GLU A 319 -67.83 11.53 17.81
CA GLU A 319 -67.20 11.81 16.51
C GLU A 319 -65.68 11.58 16.54
N LEU A 320 -65.00 12.03 17.60
CA LEU A 320 -63.56 11.78 17.80
C LEU A 320 -63.25 10.29 17.95
N LEU A 321 -64.08 9.54 18.68
CA LEU A 321 -63.92 8.07 18.78
C LEU A 321 -64.06 7.39 17.41
N LYS A 322 -65.00 7.87 16.59
CA LYS A 322 -65.22 7.37 15.23
C LYS A 322 -64.04 7.67 14.31
N ALA A 323 -63.48 8.89 14.39
CA ALA A 323 -62.30 9.29 13.64
C ALA A 323 -61.05 8.47 14.05
N LEU A 324 -60.89 8.20 15.34
CA LEU A 324 -59.79 7.39 15.86
C LEU A 324 -59.87 5.94 15.35
N LEU A 325 -61.06 5.35 15.32
CA LEU A 325 -61.29 4.03 14.71
C LEU A 325 -60.94 4.02 13.22
N ALA A 326 -61.39 5.01 12.45
CA ALA A 326 -61.05 5.12 11.03
C ALA A 326 -59.54 5.28 10.77
N ALA A 327 -58.84 6.04 11.63
CA ALA A 327 -57.38 6.16 11.55
C ALA A 327 -56.68 4.82 11.83
N ARG A 328 -57.16 4.06 12.84
CA ARG A 328 -56.65 2.70 13.11
C ARG A 328 -56.86 1.75 11.94
N GLU A 329 -58.01 1.80 11.26
CA GLU A 329 -58.27 1.00 10.07
C GLU A 329 -57.35 1.37 8.89
N ARG A 330 -57.05 2.66 8.67
CA ARG A 330 -56.07 3.07 7.65
C ARG A 330 -54.68 2.55 7.94
N ILE A 331 -54.23 2.62 9.20
CA ILE A 331 -52.93 2.07 9.61
C ILE A 331 -52.88 0.56 9.34
N ALA A 332 -53.91 -0.18 9.75
CA ALA A 332 -54.01 -1.61 9.49
C ALA A 332 -54.06 -1.96 7.98
N GLY A 333 -54.66 -1.09 7.17
CA GLY A 333 -54.68 -1.24 5.71
C GLY A 333 -53.31 -1.02 5.06
N LEU A 334 -52.54 -0.05 5.56
CA LEU A 334 -51.16 0.20 5.10
C LEU A 334 -50.22 -0.95 5.50
N GLU A 335 -50.36 -1.47 6.71
CA GLU A 335 -49.59 -2.65 7.18
C GLU A 335 -49.84 -3.90 6.31
N LYS A 336 -51.06 -4.09 5.81
CA LYS A 336 -51.37 -5.19 4.87
C LYS A 336 -50.83 -4.98 3.46
N LYS A 337 -50.62 -3.73 3.05
CA LYS A 337 -50.12 -3.41 1.70
C LYS A 337 -48.59 -3.51 1.61
N GLU A 338 -47.90 -3.42 2.75
CA GLU A 338 -46.45 -3.53 2.90
C GLU A 338 -45.93 -4.97 2.74
N THR A 339 -46.81 -6.00 2.74
CA THR A 339 -46.42 -7.42 2.64
C THR A 339 -46.48 -7.99 1.21
N VAL A 340 -46.79 -7.20 0.18
CA VAL A 340 -46.78 -7.67 -1.21
C VAL A 340 -45.41 -7.37 -1.82
N PRO A 341 -44.61 -8.39 -2.21
CA PRO A 341 -43.28 -8.18 -2.75
C PRO A 341 -43.35 -7.49 -4.13
N SER A 342 -42.97 -6.22 -4.19
CA SER A 342 -42.73 -5.50 -5.45
C SER A 342 -41.40 -5.98 -6.05
N THR A 343 -41.40 -6.36 -7.33
CA THR A 343 -40.30 -7.00 -8.06
C THR A 343 -39.13 -6.08 -8.46
N ASP A 344 -39.07 -4.85 -7.96
CA ASP A 344 -38.03 -3.90 -8.32
C ASP A 344 -36.76 -4.12 -7.46
N LYS A 345 -35.82 -4.88 -8.02
CA LYS A 345 -34.57 -5.32 -7.37
C LYS A 345 -33.70 -4.18 -6.81
N ALA A 346 -33.80 -2.96 -7.34
CA ALA A 346 -33.05 -1.81 -6.83
C ALA A 346 -33.68 -1.16 -5.58
N GLY A 347 -35.01 -1.23 -5.43
CA GLY A 347 -35.72 -0.75 -4.23
C GLY A 347 -35.65 -1.72 -3.05
N SER A 348 -35.36 -3.00 -3.32
CA SER A 348 -35.34 -4.05 -2.30
C SER A 348 -34.25 -3.86 -1.24
N ALA A 349 -33.10 -3.28 -1.58
CA ALA A 349 -32.02 -3.05 -0.61
C ALA A 349 -32.35 -1.89 0.36
N ALA A 350 -32.85 -0.77 -0.17
CA ALA A 350 -33.28 0.37 0.64
C ALA A 350 -34.50 0.04 1.52
N LEU A 351 -35.44 -0.77 1.01
CA LEU A 351 -36.57 -1.25 1.80
C LEU A 351 -36.13 -2.27 2.88
N ALA A 352 -35.11 -3.09 2.62
CA ALA A 352 -34.56 -4.00 3.62
C ALA A 352 -33.83 -3.25 4.74
N GLU A 353 -33.08 -2.18 4.42
CA GLU A 353 -32.49 -1.27 5.40
C GLU A 353 -33.57 -0.59 6.26
N LEU A 354 -34.59 -0.03 5.62
CA LEU A 354 -35.69 0.66 6.31
C LEU A 354 -36.52 -0.29 7.19
N ALA A 355 -36.68 -1.55 6.77
CA ALA A 355 -37.30 -2.60 7.58
C ALA A 355 -36.46 -2.94 8.84
N LYS A 356 -35.14 -3.07 8.69
CA LYS A 356 -34.22 -3.28 9.84
C LYS A 356 -34.29 -2.11 10.80
N GLU A 357 -34.31 -0.88 10.30
CA GLU A 357 -34.41 0.32 11.13
C GLU A 357 -35.74 0.37 11.90
N LYS A 358 -36.87 0.09 11.23
CA LYS A 358 -38.20 0.00 11.83
C LYS A 358 -38.27 -1.02 12.96
N ASP A 359 -37.65 -2.19 12.79
CA ASP A 359 -37.59 -3.22 13.84
C ASP A 359 -36.70 -2.80 15.01
N LEU A 360 -35.62 -2.06 14.75
CA LEU A 360 -34.77 -1.48 15.77
C LEU A 360 -35.54 -0.44 16.61
N TRP A 361 -36.34 0.42 15.97
CA TRP A 361 -37.23 1.36 16.65
C TRP A 361 -38.31 0.66 17.48
N ARG A 362 -38.92 -0.42 16.97
CA ARG A 362 -39.88 -1.25 17.73
C ARG A 362 -39.24 -1.86 18.96
N MET A 363 -38.05 -2.44 18.84
CA MET A 363 -37.30 -3.01 19.96
C MET A 363 -36.98 -1.95 21.03
N ARG A 364 -36.59 -0.74 20.60
CA ARG A 364 -36.31 0.40 21.51
C ARG A 364 -37.57 0.86 22.24
N ALA A 365 -38.69 0.98 21.53
CA ALA A 365 -39.99 1.33 22.11
C ALA A 365 -40.48 0.27 23.10
N LEU A 366 -40.29 -1.01 22.80
CA LEU A 366 -40.70 -2.12 23.67
C LEU A 366 -39.83 -2.18 24.95
N LYS A 367 -38.53 -1.88 24.84
CA LYS A 367 -37.65 -1.69 26.01
C LYS A 367 -38.08 -0.49 26.87
N MET A 368 -38.34 0.67 26.26
CA MET A 368 -38.82 1.85 26.98
C MET A 368 -40.16 1.58 27.67
N LYS A 369 -41.07 0.85 27.01
CA LYS A 369 -42.34 0.42 27.62
C LYS A 369 -42.12 -0.49 28.82
N LYS A 370 -41.25 -1.51 28.72
CA LYS A 370 -40.91 -2.39 29.85
C LYS A 370 -40.32 -1.61 31.02
N LEU A 371 -39.43 -0.67 30.76
CA LEU A 371 -38.88 0.23 31.80
C LEU A 371 -39.98 1.04 32.47
N LYS A 372 -40.89 1.62 31.68
CA LYS A 372 -42.03 2.37 32.21
C LYS A 372 -42.97 1.51 33.05
N ASP A 373 -43.31 0.31 32.58
CA ASP A 373 -44.19 -0.63 33.29
C ASP A 373 -43.55 -1.08 34.62
N LEU A 374 -42.22 -1.27 34.64
CA LEU A 374 -41.47 -1.64 35.85
C LEU A 374 -41.44 -0.48 36.87
N VAL A 375 -41.15 0.75 36.42
CA VAL A 375 -41.22 1.95 37.27
C VAL A 375 -42.64 2.17 37.80
N GLN A 376 -43.66 1.95 36.98
CA GLN A 376 -45.05 2.11 37.38
C GLN A 376 -45.49 1.04 38.38
N ALA A 377 -45.03 -0.21 38.21
CA ALA A 377 -45.23 -1.29 39.16
C ALA A 377 -44.59 -0.98 40.52
N GLU A 378 -43.35 -0.50 40.53
CA GLU A 378 -42.68 -0.08 41.77
C GLU A 378 -43.40 1.08 42.46
N LEU A 379 -43.82 2.10 41.71
CA LEU A 379 -44.62 3.22 42.23
C LEU A 379 -45.94 2.76 42.86
N THR A 380 -46.63 1.79 42.23
CA THR A 380 -47.84 1.20 42.82
C THR A 380 -47.55 0.40 44.07
N THR A 381 -46.43 -0.32 44.11
CA THR A 381 -46.02 -1.12 45.27
C THR A 381 -45.67 -0.21 46.45
N LEU A 382 -44.95 0.88 46.21
CA LEU A 382 -44.64 1.90 47.22
C LEU A 382 -45.90 2.59 47.77
N ARG A 383 -46.90 2.86 46.93
CA ARG A 383 -48.19 3.41 47.39
C ARG A 383 -48.95 2.42 48.26
N GLN A 384 -49.03 1.16 47.84
CA GLN A 384 -49.67 0.10 48.65
C GLN A 384 -48.97 -0.10 50.00
N GLN A 385 -47.64 -0.04 50.01
CA GLN A 385 -46.86 -0.14 51.24
C GLN A 385 -47.17 1.04 52.18
N ARG A 386 -47.16 2.27 51.65
CA ARG A 386 -47.52 3.47 52.43
C ARG A 386 -48.95 3.41 52.99
N ASP A 387 -49.91 2.94 52.21
CA ASP A 387 -51.30 2.85 52.64
C ASP A 387 -51.52 1.71 53.66
N ALA A 388 -50.77 0.60 53.55
CA ALA A 388 -50.74 -0.45 54.56
C ALA A 388 -50.10 0.03 55.88
N ASP A 389 -49.01 0.79 55.81
CA ASP A 389 -48.35 1.38 56.98
C ASP A 389 -49.26 2.43 57.65
N ALA A 390 -49.98 3.23 56.87
CA ALA A 390 -50.97 4.19 57.38
C ALA A 390 -52.18 3.48 58.05
N ALA A 391 -52.64 2.36 57.48
CA ALA A 391 -53.70 1.55 58.07
C ALA A 391 -53.25 0.87 59.37
N ALA A 392 -52.03 0.34 59.42
CA ALA A 392 -51.44 -0.25 60.63
C ALA A 392 -51.23 0.80 61.73
N ALA A 393 -50.80 2.02 61.38
CA ALA A 393 -50.66 3.13 62.33
C ALA A 393 -52.01 3.65 62.87
N SER A 394 -53.14 3.37 62.18
CA SER A 394 -54.48 3.81 62.61
C SER A 394 -55.19 2.83 63.55
N ALA A 395 -54.66 1.61 63.72
CA ALA A 395 -55.34 0.53 64.43
C ALA A 395 -54.90 0.32 65.89
N ASP A 396 -53.81 0.94 66.36
CA ASP A 396 -53.31 0.69 67.73
C ASP A 396 -53.22 1.94 68.60
N THR A 397 -54.13 1.96 69.57
CA THR A 397 -54.05 2.40 70.96
C THR A 397 -52.99 3.45 71.36
N PRO A 398 -53.40 4.57 72.01
CA PRO A 398 -52.45 5.49 72.60
C PRO A 398 -51.82 4.83 73.83
N VAL A 399 -50.49 4.69 73.85
CA VAL A 399 -49.60 4.87 75.03
C VAL A 399 -48.20 4.35 74.71
N SER A 400 -47.24 5.27 74.87
CA SER A 400 -45.83 5.05 75.22
C SER A 400 -44.81 4.60 74.17
N THR A 401 -43.73 5.42 74.12
CA THR A 401 -42.32 5.07 73.88
C THR A 401 -41.81 4.86 72.44
N GLN A 402 -41.83 5.95 71.67
CA GLN A 402 -40.64 6.66 71.15
C GLN A 402 -39.27 5.93 71.20
N ALA A 403 -39.02 4.95 70.33
CA ALA A 403 -37.64 4.46 70.02
C ALA A 403 -37.46 3.66 68.71
N GLY A 404 -38.52 3.20 68.02
CA GLY A 404 -38.39 2.23 66.92
C GLY A 404 -38.24 2.78 65.49
N GLY A 405 -38.32 4.10 65.26
CA GLY A 405 -38.48 4.66 63.90
C GLY A 405 -37.23 4.78 63.03
N SER A 406 -36.01 4.58 63.57
CA SER A 406 -34.79 4.76 62.75
C SER A 406 -34.51 3.57 61.83
N ASP A 407 -34.99 2.37 62.19
CA ASP A 407 -34.61 1.12 61.53
C ASP A 407 -35.29 0.96 60.16
N ASP A 408 -36.53 1.44 60.03
CA ASP A 408 -37.27 1.41 58.76
C ASP A 408 -36.73 2.44 57.76
N HIS A 409 -36.23 3.57 58.25
CA HIS A 409 -35.60 4.56 57.38
C HIS A 409 -34.29 4.01 56.79
N SER A 410 -33.46 3.33 57.60
CA SER A 410 -32.25 2.66 57.11
C SER A 410 -32.56 1.55 56.11
N LYS A 411 -33.62 0.75 56.30
CA LYS A 411 -34.05 -0.27 55.33
C LYS A 411 -34.54 0.33 54.01
N LEU A 412 -35.32 1.42 54.07
CA LEU A 412 -35.78 2.12 52.87
C LEU A 412 -34.61 2.73 52.10
N GLN A 413 -33.64 3.32 52.80
CA GLN A 413 -32.45 3.90 52.19
C GLN A 413 -31.53 2.83 51.58
N ALA A 414 -31.39 1.67 52.23
CA ALA A 414 -30.66 0.53 51.66
C ALA A 414 -31.33 0.02 50.37
N ARG A 415 -32.68 -0.13 50.35
CA ARG A 415 -33.42 -0.50 49.13
C ARG A 415 -33.26 0.52 48.00
N MET A 416 -33.26 1.82 48.33
CA MET A 416 -33.07 2.87 47.34
C MET A 416 -31.68 2.82 46.71
N ASN A 417 -30.64 2.57 47.51
CA ASN A 417 -29.27 2.40 47.02
C ASN A 417 -29.12 1.11 46.18
N ASP A 418 -29.77 0.02 46.58
CA ASP A 418 -29.80 -1.22 45.79
C ASP A 418 -30.46 -0.99 44.42
N LEU A 419 -31.61 -0.29 44.37
CA LEU A 419 -32.27 0.04 43.11
C LEU A 419 -31.42 0.97 42.22
N GLN A 420 -30.75 1.97 42.80
CA GLN A 420 -29.80 2.81 42.06
C GLN A 420 -28.64 1.97 41.49
N THR A 421 -28.12 1.01 42.25
CA THR A 421 -27.04 0.13 41.82
C THR A 421 -27.51 -0.82 40.71
N GLN A 422 -28.71 -1.38 40.83
CA GLN A 422 -29.31 -2.22 39.78
C GLN A 422 -29.55 -1.42 38.49
N LEU A 423 -30.02 -0.18 38.58
CA LEU A 423 -30.19 0.71 37.43
C LEU A 423 -28.84 1.02 36.76
N ALA A 424 -27.82 1.36 37.55
CA ALA A 424 -26.47 1.63 37.05
C ALA A 424 -25.87 0.41 36.33
N ASN A 425 -25.99 -0.78 36.92
CA ASN A 425 -25.51 -2.02 36.32
C ASN A 425 -26.28 -2.39 35.04
N ALA A 426 -27.60 -2.17 35.01
CA ALA A 426 -28.40 -2.41 33.82
C ALA A 426 -28.02 -1.46 32.68
N LEU A 427 -27.79 -0.17 32.98
CA LEU A 427 -27.33 0.82 32.00
C LEU A 427 -25.94 0.47 31.46
N ALA A 428 -24.98 0.18 32.34
CA ALA A 428 -23.63 -0.25 31.96
C ALA A 428 -23.66 -1.52 31.09
N GLY A 429 -24.49 -2.51 31.45
CA GLY A 429 -24.63 -3.74 30.66
C GLY A 429 -25.34 -3.54 29.31
N THR A 430 -26.19 -2.52 29.17
CA THR A 430 -26.74 -2.16 27.84
C THR A 430 -25.74 -1.39 26.99
N GLU A 431 -24.95 -0.51 27.59
CA GLU A 431 -23.91 0.26 26.93
C GLU A 431 -22.79 -0.65 26.43
N ALA A 432 -22.30 -1.58 27.26
CA ALA A 432 -21.30 -2.58 26.89
C ALA A 432 -21.74 -3.41 25.68
N ARG A 433 -22.99 -3.92 25.67
CA ARG A 433 -23.52 -4.67 24.53
C ARG A 433 -23.68 -3.81 23.28
N SER A 434 -23.95 -2.52 23.41
CA SER A 434 -24.01 -1.62 22.26
C SER A 434 -22.62 -1.33 21.69
N ARG A 435 -21.59 -1.21 22.54
CA ARG A 435 -20.19 -1.09 22.10
C ARG A 435 -19.72 -2.35 21.39
N GLU A 436 -19.97 -3.52 21.97
CA GLU A 436 -19.61 -4.81 21.36
C GLU A 436 -20.28 -5.01 20.00
N ALA A 437 -21.56 -4.63 19.86
CA ALA A 437 -22.26 -4.69 18.57
C ALA A 437 -21.69 -3.70 17.54
N TYR A 438 -21.25 -2.52 17.98
CA TYR A 438 -20.63 -1.52 17.12
C TYR A 438 -19.23 -1.96 16.65
N GLU A 439 -18.40 -2.48 17.56
CA GLU A 439 -17.08 -3.05 17.23
C GLU A 439 -17.22 -4.22 16.25
N LYS A 440 -18.15 -5.16 16.49
CA LYS A 440 -18.44 -6.23 15.53
C LYS A 440 -18.91 -5.71 14.17
N GLY A 441 -19.68 -4.62 14.16
CA GLY A 441 -20.09 -3.96 12.91
C GLY A 441 -18.92 -3.37 12.14
N ILE A 442 -17.96 -2.74 12.83
CA ILE A 442 -16.73 -2.22 12.24
C ILE A 442 -15.86 -3.37 11.69
N GLU A 443 -15.65 -4.43 12.48
CA GLU A 443 -14.86 -5.59 12.05
C GLU A 443 -15.47 -6.27 10.82
N ALA A 444 -16.80 -6.47 10.82
CA ALA A 444 -17.50 -7.00 9.65
C ALA A 444 -17.37 -6.08 8.43
N GLY A 445 -17.50 -4.76 8.63
CA GLY A 445 -17.31 -3.78 7.55
C GLY A 445 -15.88 -3.78 6.99
N LYS A 446 -14.87 -3.95 7.84
CA LYS A 446 -13.47 -4.07 7.44
C LYS A 446 -13.22 -5.34 6.62
N ALA A 447 -13.77 -6.47 7.07
CA ALA A 447 -13.67 -7.74 6.35
C ALA A 447 -14.36 -7.68 4.96
N ASP A 448 -15.54 -7.07 4.88
CA ASP A 448 -16.26 -6.85 3.62
C ASP A 448 -15.48 -5.93 2.66
N ALA A 449 -14.88 -4.85 3.17
CA ALA A 449 -14.05 -3.94 2.38
C ALA A 449 -12.80 -4.66 1.85
N GLU A 450 -12.10 -5.39 2.70
CA GLU A 450 -10.92 -6.18 2.31
C GLU A 450 -11.28 -7.22 1.24
N GLN A 451 -12.41 -7.92 1.40
CA GLN A 451 -12.90 -8.88 0.40
C GLN A 451 -13.19 -8.20 -0.94
N ARG A 452 -13.77 -7.00 -0.96
CA ARG A 452 -13.98 -6.23 -2.21
C ARG A 452 -12.65 -5.86 -2.86
N THR A 453 -11.68 -5.33 -2.12
CA THR A 453 -10.37 -4.99 -2.69
C THR A 453 -9.65 -6.22 -3.24
N LYS A 454 -9.84 -7.39 -2.63
CA LYS A 454 -9.31 -8.67 -3.15
C LYS A 454 -9.97 -9.07 -4.46
N GLN A 455 -11.29 -8.92 -4.56
CA GLN A 455 -12.03 -9.19 -5.81
C GLN A 455 -11.62 -8.21 -6.92
N GLU A 456 -11.42 -6.93 -6.61
CA GLU A 456 -10.97 -5.93 -7.57
C GLU A 456 -9.55 -6.23 -8.08
N ARG A 457 -8.63 -6.62 -7.19
CA ARG A 457 -7.28 -7.05 -7.57
C ARG A 457 -7.29 -8.28 -8.48
N GLU A 458 -8.10 -9.28 -8.15
CA GLU A 458 -8.24 -10.48 -8.98
C GLU A 458 -8.82 -10.14 -10.37
N LEU A 459 -9.83 -9.25 -10.43
CA LEU A 459 -10.38 -8.79 -11.71
C LEU A 459 -9.34 -8.03 -12.54
N ALA A 460 -8.59 -7.11 -11.93
CA ALA A 460 -7.53 -6.37 -12.59
C ALA A 460 -6.42 -7.31 -13.12
N PHE A 461 -6.03 -8.32 -12.33
CA PHE A 461 -5.08 -9.34 -12.76
C PHE A 461 -5.60 -10.12 -13.97
N GLN A 462 -6.87 -10.56 -13.94
CA GLN A 462 -7.47 -11.29 -15.07
C GLN A 462 -7.58 -10.44 -16.34
N GLU A 463 -7.88 -9.15 -16.21
CA GLU A 463 -7.91 -8.21 -17.33
C GLU A 463 -6.51 -7.97 -17.90
N GLY A 464 -5.52 -7.74 -17.03
CA GLY A 464 -4.11 -7.63 -17.41
C GLY A 464 -3.60 -8.88 -18.14
N TYR A 465 -3.91 -10.06 -17.62
CA TYR A 465 -3.57 -11.34 -18.24
C TYR A 465 -4.20 -11.51 -19.63
N LYS A 466 -5.49 -11.13 -19.78
CA LYS A 466 -6.16 -11.16 -21.10
C LYS A 466 -5.51 -10.19 -22.07
N LYS A 467 -5.15 -8.98 -21.62
CA LYS A 467 -4.50 -7.96 -22.45
C LYS A 467 -3.12 -8.43 -22.92
N ALA A 468 -2.27 -8.88 -22.00
CA ALA A 468 -0.95 -9.41 -22.31
C ALA A 468 -1.01 -10.61 -23.28
N LYS A 469 -2.02 -11.47 -23.11
CA LYS A 469 -2.25 -12.59 -24.04
C LYS A 469 -2.61 -12.10 -25.45
N VAL A 470 -3.46 -11.09 -25.58
CA VAL A 470 -3.82 -10.50 -26.89
C VAL A 470 -2.60 -9.86 -27.54
N GLU A 471 -1.80 -9.12 -26.77
CA GLU A 471 -0.57 -8.48 -27.22
C GLU A 471 0.45 -9.51 -27.73
N ALA A 472 0.76 -10.53 -26.93
CA ALA A 472 1.64 -11.63 -27.35
C ALA A 472 1.15 -12.35 -28.61
N THR A 473 -0.17 -12.56 -28.76
CA THR A 473 -0.72 -13.13 -30.00
C THR A 473 -0.57 -12.21 -31.21
N SER A 474 -0.61 -10.89 -31.00
CA SER A 474 -0.43 -9.90 -32.07
C SER A 474 1.03 -9.83 -32.52
N GLU A 475 1.98 -9.81 -31.59
CA GLU A 475 3.42 -9.83 -31.87
C GLU A 475 3.84 -11.10 -32.59
N MET A 476 3.32 -12.25 -32.15
CA MET A 476 3.56 -13.52 -32.85
C MET A 476 2.98 -13.52 -34.27
N GLY A 477 1.91 -12.75 -34.52
CA GLY A 477 1.38 -12.50 -35.85
C GLY A 477 2.36 -11.69 -36.73
N VAL A 478 2.95 -10.64 -36.17
CA VAL A 478 3.97 -9.80 -36.85
C VAL A 478 5.21 -10.62 -37.19
N LEU A 479 5.77 -11.34 -36.22
CA LEU A 479 6.95 -12.20 -36.42
C LEU A 479 6.69 -13.27 -37.50
N LYS A 480 5.48 -13.84 -37.53
CA LYS A 480 5.09 -14.81 -38.55
C LYS A 480 5.01 -14.18 -39.94
N ALA A 481 4.56 -12.94 -40.05
CA ALA A 481 4.53 -12.19 -41.30
C ALA A 481 5.96 -11.88 -41.80
N GLU A 482 6.84 -11.42 -40.91
CA GLU A 482 8.25 -11.15 -41.21
C GLU A 482 8.99 -12.41 -41.69
N LEU A 483 8.85 -13.53 -40.97
CA LEU A 483 9.37 -14.83 -41.40
C LEU A 483 8.84 -15.25 -42.79
N GLY A 484 7.58 -14.93 -43.09
CA GLY A 484 6.99 -15.14 -44.41
C GLY A 484 7.66 -14.31 -45.50
N MET A 485 7.94 -13.03 -45.21
CA MET A 485 8.67 -12.14 -46.13
C MET A 485 10.10 -12.62 -46.38
N PHE A 486 10.83 -13.04 -45.34
CA PHE A 486 12.18 -13.59 -45.49
C PHE A 486 12.19 -14.87 -46.33
N ARG A 487 11.22 -15.76 -46.15
CA ARG A 487 11.10 -16.96 -47.02
C ARG A 487 10.82 -16.59 -48.46
N ALA A 488 9.87 -15.69 -48.71
CA ALA A 488 9.57 -15.24 -50.07
C ALA A 488 10.78 -14.58 -50.74
N PHE A 489 11.55 -13.79 -49.99
CA PHE A 489 12.80 -13.20 -50.46
C PHE A 489 13.84 -14.27 -50.81
N HIS A 490 14.05 -15.25 -49.94
CA HIS A 490 14.98 -16.36 -50.19
C HIS A 490 14.57 -17.21 -51.41
N GLU A 491 13.27 -17.51 -51.57
CA GLU A 491 12.75 -18.24 -52.73
C GLU A 491 12.96 -17.46 -54.03
N SER A 492 12.77 -16.14 -53.99
CA SER A 492 13.07 -15.25 -55.12
C SER A 492 14.57 -15.25 -55.47
N ALA A 493 15.44 -15.13 -54.47
CA ALA A 493 16.89 -15.15 -54.66
C ALA A 493 17.37 -16.50 -55.22
N ALA A 494 16.80 -17.62 -54.74
CA ALA A 494 17.08 -18.95 -55.27
C ALA A 494 16.65 -19.10 -56.74
N HIS A 495 15.45 -18.60 -57.09
CA HIS A 495 14.98 -18.58 -58.48
C HIS A 495 15.88 -17.74 -59.41
N CYS A 496 16.42 -16.62 -58.94
CA CYS A 496 17.38 -15.82 -59.70
C CYS A 496 18.71 -16.56 -59.92
N ALA A 497 19.20 -17.31 -58.93
CA ALA A 497 20.46 -18.07 -59.04
C ALA A 497 20.35 -19.22 -60.07
N ASP A 498 19.21 -19.90 -60.15
CA ASP A 498 19.00 -21.00 -61.11
C ASP A 498 18.99 -20.53 -62.59
N HIS A 499 18.74 -19.25 -62.86
CA HIS A 499 18.80 -18.68 -64.21
C HIS A 499 20.21 -18.26 -64.65
N VAL A 500 21.20 -18.24 -63.76
CA VAL A 500 22.59 -17.83 -64.07
C VAL A 500 23.47 -19.03 -64.47
N GLY A 501 23.05 -20.27 -64.22
CA GLY A 501 23.94 -21.45 -64.26
C GLY A 501 24.03 -22.25 -65.57
N ALA A 502 23.19 -22.04 -66.59
CA ALA A 502 23.05 -23.05 -67.66
C ALA A 502 23.45 -22.63 -69.08
N GLY A 503 23.89 -21.39 -69.31
CA GLY A 503 24.12 -20.95 -70.69
C GLY A 503 24.98 -19.71 -70.83
N ASN A 504 26.26 -19.77 -70.44
CA ASN A 504 27.26 -18.90 -71.07
C ASN A 504 28.68 -19.45 -70.95
N GLY A 505 28.91 -20.59 -71.60
CA GLY A 505 30.24 -20.96 -72.04
C GLY A 505 30.60 -20.14 -73.27
N GLY A 506 31.21 -18.96 -73.07
CA GLY A 506 31.95 -18.26 -74.11
C GLY A 506 31.36 -16.93 -74.56
N LEU A 507 31.65 -15.86 -73.81
CA LEU A 507 32.12 -14.58 -74.37
C LEU A 507 32.51 -13.68 -73.18
N LEU A 508 33.76 -13.82 -72.73
CA LEU A 508 34.42 -12.76 -71.97
C LEU A 508 34.90 -11.75 -73.02
N ASP A 509 34.13 -10.69 -73.23
CA ASP A 509 34.61 -9.50 -73.92
C ASP A 509 34.49 -8.32 -72.95
N ASP A 510 35.63 -7.71 -72.69
CA ASP A 510 35.87 -6.63 -71.74
C ASP A 510 35.17 -5.35 -72.22
N SER A 511 33.95 -5.10 -71.76
CA SER A 511 33.33 -3.78 -71.86
C SER A 511 32.30 -3.59 -70.75
N LEU A 512 32.78 -3.18 -69.58
CA LEU A 512 31.96 -2.90 -68.39
C LEU A 512 31.83 -1.39 -68.10
N ASP A 513 32.20 -0.54 -69.07
CA ASP A 513 32.19 0.92 -68.92
C ASP A 513 30.98 1.62 -69.58
N ASP A 514 30.06 0.91 -70.23
CA ASP A 514 29.03 1.54 -71.09
C ASP A 514 27.58 1.05 -70.84
N ILE A 515 27.21 0.80 -69.58
CA ILE A 515 25.78 0.70 -69.20
C ILE A 515 25.29 2.08 -68.77
N SER A 516 25.09 2.95 -69.77
CA SER A 516 24.26 4.15 -69.58
C SER A 516 22.80 3.73 -69.46
N LEU A 517 22.28 3.77 -68.23
CA LEU A 517 20.84 3.67 -67.95
C LEU A 517 20.10 4.82 -68.64
N ALA A 518 19.56 4.54 -69.82
CA ALA A 518 18.67 5.41 -70.56
C ALA A 518 17.27 5.35 -69.93
N ASP A 519 17.13 6.08 -68.83
CA ASP A 519 15.95 6.85 -68.45
C ASP A 519 16.19 7.31 -67.02
N GLY A 520 16.32 8.62 -66.85
CA GLY A 520 16.70 9.29 -65.60
C GLY A 520 15.67 9.20 -64.48
N GLN A 521 15.13 8.02 -64.19
CA GLN A 521 14.48 7.73 -62.92
C GLN A 521 15.49 7.08 -61.99
N ALA A 522 15.88 7.86 -60.97
CA ALA A 522 16.56 7.33 -59.81
C ALA A 522 15.75 6.14 -59.26
N LEU A 523 16.37 4.96 -59.25
CA LEU A 523 15.87 3.82 -58.49
C LEU A 523 15.90 4.23 -57.02
N CYS A 524 14.77 4.72 -56.52
CA CYS A 524 14.51 4.84 -55.10
C CYS A 524 14.53 3.42 -54.53
N SER A 525 15.67 3.02 -53.98
CA SER A 525 15.77 1.94 -53.02
C SER A 525 14.71 2.15 -51.94
N PRO A 526 13.73 1.25 -51.76
CA PRO A 526 12.78 1.37 -50.68
C PRO A 526 13.53 1.08 -49.38
N THR A 527 13.48 2.07 -48.47
CA THR A 527 13.66 1.93 -47.02
C THR A 527 15.03 1.46 -46.53
N SER A 528 15.98 2.40 -46.50
CA SER A 528 16.96 2.49 -45.42
C SER A 528 17.01 3.94 -44.95
N SER A 529 15.99 4.35 -44.20
CA SER A 529 16.01 5.60 -43.44
C SER A 529 16.76 5.36 -42.13
N VAL A 530 18.08 5.31 -42.21
CA VAL A 530 18.98 5.63 -41.09
C VAL A 530 19.69 6.91 -41.49
N SER A 531 19.28 8.01 -40.87
CA SER A 531 19.80 9.34 -41.10
C SER A 531 21.24 9.42 -40.62
N VAL A 532 22.20 9.44 -41.55
CA VAL A 532 23.57 9.88 -41.30
C VAL A 532 23.62 11.38 -41.58
N PHE A 533 23.48 12.18 -40.52
CA PHE A 533 23.80 13.61 -40.56
C PHE A 533 25.32 13.77 -40.46
N THR A 534 25.96 14.12 -41.58
CA THR A 534 27.31 14.69 -41.58
C THR A 534 27.19 16.21 -41.47
N ASP A 535 27.31 16.73 -40.24
CA ASP A 535 27.47 18.16 -40.02
C ASP A 535 28.97 18.52 -40.03
N ASN A 536 29.39 19.14 -41.13
CA ASN A 536 30.69 19.77 -41.29
C ASN A 536 30.46 21.29 -41.14
N GLY A 537 30.53 21.79 -39.91
CA GLY A 537 30.25 23.19 -39.60
C GLY A 537 31.04 23.70 -38.40
N LYS A 538 32.25 24.22 -38.66
CA LYS A 538 33.05 25.02 -37.72
C LYS A 538 32.20 26.07 -36.99
N THR A 539 32.13 25.98 -35.67
CA THR A 539 31.93 27.13 -34.78
C THR A 539 32.77 26.96 -33.52
N ASP A 540 33.71 27.88 -33.33
CA ASP A 540 34.51 28.06 -32.13
C ASP A 540 33.67 28.66 -30.98
N PHE A 541 34.16 28.43 -29.75
CA PHE A 541 33.82 29.05 -28.45
C PHE A 541 32.81 28.33 -27.53
N SER A 542 33.42 27.74 -26.49
CA SER A 542 33.09 27.86 -25.05
C SER A 542 32.00 26.96 -24.43
N ALA A 543 32.47 26.19 -23.44
CA ALA A 543 31.76 25.64 -22.27
C ALA A 543 30.67 24.58 -22.51
N ALA A 544 31.00 23.32 -22.20
CA ALA A 544 30.01 22.28 -21.90
C ALA A 544 30.61 21.21 -20.98
N GLU A 545 29.90 20.91 -19.89
CA GLU A 545 29.65 19.53 -19.48
C GLU A 545 28.30 19.47 -18.76
N VAL A 546 27.60 18.32 -18.93
CA VAL A 546 26.23 17.93 -18.48
C VAL A 546 25.14 18.05 -19.58
N PRO A 547 24.24 17.04 -19.77
CA PRO A 547 24.33 15.59 -19.54
C PRO A 547 23.87 14.74 -20.75
N LYS A 548 24.28 13.46 -20.80
CA LYS A 548 23.64 12.43 -21.64
C LYS A 548 22.49 11.77 -20.87
N ALA A 549 21.40 11.57 -21.60
CA ALA A 549 20.14 10.98 -21.16
C ALA A 549 20.30 9.55 -20.64
N SER A 550 19.72 9.31 -19.46
CA SER A 550 19.29 8.00 -19.00
C SER A 550 18.06 7.60 -19.78
N ASP A 551 18.16 6.51 -20.54
CA ASP A 551 17.00 5.89 -21.18
C ASP A 551 16.35 4.94 -20.17
N ASP A 552 15.05 5.14 -20.01
CA ASP A 552 14.21 4.81 -18.86
C ASP A 552 13.20 3.75 -19.30
N TRP A 553 13.65 2.49 -19.35
CA TRP A 553 12.84 1.34 -19.79
C TRP A 553 12.69 0.27 -18.70
N GLY A 554 12.53 0.70 -17.44
CA GLY A 554 12.56 -0.18 -16.28
C GLY A 554 11.28 -0.34 -15.46
N GLU A 555 10.17 0.34 -15.76
CA GLU A 555 8.91 0.23 -14.99
C GLU A 555 7.68 0.08 -15.90
N TRP A 556 7.30 -1.17 -16.19
CA TRP A 556 5.94 -1.60 -16.55
C TRP A 556 5.66 -2.98 -15.96
#